data_AF-A0A2J4QX53-F1
#
_entry.id   AF-A0A2J4QX53-F1
#
_cell.length_a   1.000
_cell.length_b   1.000
_cell.length_c   1.000
_cell.angle_alpha   90.00
_cell.angle_beta   90.00
_cell.angle_gamma   90.00
#
_symmetry.space_group_name_H-M   'P 1'
#
loop_
_entity.id
_entity.type
_entity.pdbx_description
1 polymer ?
#
loop_
_entity_poly.entity_id
_entity_poly.type
_entity_poly.pdbx_seq_one_letter_code
_entity_poly.pdbx_strand_id
1 'polypeptide(L)' 'VQHCMQVGAKGVAVGRNITQDPQPAKVVAGLNAIIHENAAAEDAYSLYMAK' A
#
# COMPACT_ATOMS: atom_id res chain seq x y z
N VAL A 1 3.52 5.81 -1.40
CA VAL A 1 2.97 5.17 -2.63
C VAL A 1 1.95 6.06 -3.32
N GLN A 2 0.95 6.60 -2.61
CA GLN A 2 -0.06 7.51 -3.20
C GLN A 2 0.55 8.65 -4.03
N HIS A 3 1.53 9.38 -3.48
CA HIS A 3 2.25 10.42 -4.22
C HIS A 3 2.86 9.91 -5.54
N CYS A 4 3.49 8.72 -5.53
CA CYS A 4 4.06 8.12 -6.74
C CYS A 4 3.00 7.88 -7.81
N MET A 5 1.83 7.37 -7.41
CA MET A 5 0.71 7.18 -8.33
C MET A 5 0.22 8.52 -8.90
N GLN A 6 0.13 9.56 -8.06
CA GLN A 6 -0.30 10.91 -8.47
C GLN A 6 0.66 11.58 -9.48
N VAL A 7 1.96 11.26 -9.43
CA VAL A 7 2.96 11.77 -10.39
C VAL A 7 3.16 10.86 -11.61
N GLY A 8 2.27 9.88 -11.82
CA GLY A 8 2.21 9.06 -13.03
C GLY A 8 2.93 7.71 -12.96
N ALA A 9 3.30 7.23 -11.76
CA ALA A 9 3.76 5.86 -11.60
C ALA A 9 2.63 4.86 -11.94
N LYS A 10 3.01 3.70 -12.48
CA LYS A 10 2.07 2.62 -12.87
C LYS A 10 2.03 1.46 -11.86
N GLY A 11 2.67 1.62 -10.71
CA GLY A 11 2.82 0.60 -9.68
C GLY A 11 4.11 0.77 -8.89
N VAL A 12 4.38 -0.16 -7.98
CA VAL A 12 5.61 -0.18 -7.16
C VAL A 12 6.17 -1.60 -7.06
N ALA A 13 7.50 -1.69 -6.99
CA ALA A 13 8.21 -2.92 -6.64
C ALA A 13 8.71 -2.79 -5.19
N VAL A 14 8.07 -3.48 -4.27
CA VAL A 14 8.35 -3.36 -2.82
C VAL A 14 8.86 -4.70 -2.29
N GLY A 15 10.02 -4.67 -1.65
CA GLY A 15 10.66 -5.85 -1.03
C GLY A 15 10.64 -5.76 0.50
N ARG A 16 11.70 -5.23 1.10
CA ARG A 16 11.91 -5.16 2.56
C ARG A 16 10.71 -4.63 3.35
N ASN A 17 10.03 -3.60 2.85
CA ASN A 17 8.85 -3.01 3.51
C ASN A 17 7.63 -3.95 3.55
N ILE A 18 7.60 -5.02 2.75
CA ILE A 18 6.62 -6.11 2.88
C ILE A 18 7.25 -7.24 3.70
N THR A 19 8.40 -7.76 3.27
CA THR A 19 8.93 -9.03 3.79
C THR A 19 9.49 -8.97 5.22
N GLN A 20 9.78 -7.78 5.73
CA GLN A 20 10.27 -7.58 7.11
C GLN A 20 9.21 -7.01 8.04
N ASP A 21 8.01 -6.70 7.52
CA ASP A 21 6.89 -6.24 8.33
C ASP A 21 6.28 -7.43 9.10
N PRO A 22 5.84 -7.26 10.36
CA PRO A 22 5.18 -8.32 11.12
C PRO A 22 3.84 -8.77 10.51
N GLN A 23 3.22 -7.96 9.64
CA GLN A 23 1.94 -8.23 9.00
C GLN A 23 2.02 -8.00 7.47
N PRO A 24 2.81 -8.81 6.74
CA PRO A 24 3.11 -8.58 5.32
C PRO A 24 1.86 -8.57 4.43
N ALA A 25 0.86 -9.42 4.73
CA ALA A 25 -0.39 -9.48 4.00
C ALA A 25 -1.19 -8.17 4.11
N LYS A 26 -1.15 -7.52 5.28
CA LYS A 26 -1.85 -6.23 5.50
C LYS A 26 -1.14 -5.09 4.77
N VAL A 27 0.19 -5.11 4.69
CA VAL A 27 0.95 -4.16 3.85
C VAL A 27 0.53 -4.31 2.39
N VAL A 28 0.46 -5.55 1.87
CA VAL A 28 0.03 -5.81 0.49
C VAL A 28 -1.40 -5.34 0.25
N ALA A 29 -2.32 -5.54 1.19
CA ALA A 29 -3.70 -5.06 1.08
C ALA A 29 -3.77 -3.53 0.95
N GLY A 30 -3.03 -2.79 1.79
CA GLY A 30 -2.94 -1.33 1.69
C GLY A 30 -2.31 -0.86 0.38
N LEU A 31 -1.26 -1.54 -0.10
CA LEU A 31 -0.65 -1.25 -1.40
C LEU A 31 -1.62 -1.48 -2.55
N ASN A 32 -2.39 -2.58 -2.53
CA ASN A 32 -3.41 -2.87 -3.54
C ASN A 32 -4.47 -1.75 -3.61
N ALA A 33 -4.97 -1.30 -2.45
CA ALA A 33 -5.95 -0.23 -2.38
C ALA A 33 -5.45 1.07 -3.04
N ILE A 34 -4.19 1.46 -2.79
CA ILE A 34 -3.62 2.66 -3.41
C ILE A 34 -3.39 2.48 -4.92
N ILE A 35 -2.83 1.34 -5.33
CA ILE A 35 -2.33 1.14 -6.71
C ILE A 35 -3.48 0.83 -7.68
N HIS A 36 -4.46 0.03 -7.26
CA HIS A 36 -5.49 -0.51 -8.13
C HIS A 36 -6.87 0.08 -7.87
N GLU A 37 -7.12 0.61 -6.67
CA GLU A 37 -8.44 1.11 -6.26
C GLU A 37 -8.47 2.63 -6.04
N ASN A 38 -7.35 3.34 -6.27
CA ASN A 38 -7.19 4.78 -6.07
C ASN A 38 -7.51 5.25 -4.63
N ALA A 39 -7.34 4.40 -3.63
CA ALA A 39 -7.56 4.75 -2.23
C ALA A 39 -6.56 5.82 -1.74
N ALA A 40 -6.97 6.63 -0.77
CA ALA A 40 -6.06 7.55 -0.09
C ALA A 40 -5.11 6.77 0.83
N ALA A 41 -3.97 7.38 1.19
CA ALA A 41 -3.00 6.73 2.09
C ALA A 41 -3.60 6.42 3.46
N GLU A 42 -4.54 7.25 3.93
CA GLU A 42 -5.24 7.10 5.20
C GLU A 42 -6.16 5.85 5.20
N ASP A 43 -6.85 5.59 4.08
CA ASP A 43 -7.70 4.40 3.91
C ASP A 43 -6.84 3.13 3.88
N ALA A 44 -5.74 3.15 3.14
CA ALA A 44 -4.78 2.06 3.08
C ALA A 44 -4.13 1.76 4.45
N TYR A 45 -3.86 2.80 5.23
CA TYR A 45 -3.35 2.65 6.60
C TYR A 45 -4.41 2.06 7.54
N SER A 46 -5.68 2.42 7.34
CA SER A 46 -6.80 1.85 8.09
C SER A 46 -6.97 0.35 7.82
N LEU A 47 -6.78 -0.09 6.57
CA LEU A 47 -6.72 -1.51 6.21
C LEU A 47 -5.57 -2.24 6.92
N TYR A 48 -4.42 -1.58 7.07
CA TYR A 48 -3.28 -2.13 7.80
C TYR A 48 -3.55 -2.26 9.31
N MET A 49 -4.28 -1.31 9.88
CA MET A 49 -4.64 -1.25 11.32
C MET A 49 -5.86 -2.10 11.68
N ALA A 50 -6.66 -2.53 10.71
CA ALA A 50 -7.84 -3.37 10.95
C ALA A 50 -7.46 -4.63 11.73
N LYS A 51 -8.29 -5.05 12.69
CA LYS A 51 -8.02 -6.19 13.56
C LYS A 51 -7.97 -7.49 12.75
#